data_AF-V4HJD9-F1
#
_entry.id   AF-V4HJD9-F1
#
_cell.length_a   1.000
_cell.length_b   1.000
_cell.length_c   1.000
_cell.angle_alpha   90.00
_cell.angle_beta   90.00
_cell.angle_gamma   90.00
#
_symmetry.space_group_name_H-M   'P 1'
#
loop_
_entity.id
_entity.type
_entity.pdbx_description
1 polymer ?
#
loop_
_entity_poly.entity_id
_entity_poly.type
_entity_poly.pdbx_seq_one_letter_code
_entity_poly.pdbx_strand_id
1 'polypeptide(L)'
;MTYTLDHVMMRVEDDEAAIDWYTDHLDYEVKGEMEAETFTNYFLGPEDVHDEGALLELTYNHDGRSYEMGDAWGHIAVRVEDVEEAYAELMDEGVEDYRPPEENPGYAFVKDPDGHEIEIVERDHGARWSIDHTMVRVEDATEALGYWTRTFEYQPAGRWEADSFANYFLKPEGAAEEAMTMELTYNYDGRSYEMGDAWGHVAARVDDLDDAWDAMLERDSEDYRDPESCDYNYAFTKDPDGHEVELVTK
;
A
#
# COMPACT_ATOMS: atom_id res chain seq x y z
N MET A 1 -7.49 -14.12 14.65
CA MET A 1 -6.78 -12.91 14.24
C MET A 1 -6.72 -12.95 12.73
N THR A 2 -7.55 -12.14 12.10
CA THR A 2 -7.32 -11.75 10.71
C THR A 2 -6.29 -10.62 10.72
N TYR A 3 -5.45 -10.56 9.69
CA TYR A 3 -4.48 -9.49 9.46
C TYR A 3 -4.64 -8.93 8.05
N THR A 4 -5.88 -8.83 7.56
CA THR A 4 -6.16 -8.30 6.21
C THR A 4 -5.67 -6.87 6.14
N LEU A 5 -4.96 -6.51 5.06
CA LEU A 5 -4.48 -5.15 4.89
C LEU A 5 -5.68 -4.20 4.73
N ASP A 6 -5.69 -3.15 5.53
CA ASP A 6 -6.80 -2.20 5.67
C ASP A 6 -6.62 -0.99 4.75
N HIS A 7 -5.43 -0.40 4.78
CA HIS A 7 -5.07 0.72 3.95
C HIS A 7 -3.55 0.84 3.77
N VAL A 8 -3.16 1.69 2.84
CA VAL A 8 -1.78 2.15 2.63
C VAL A 8 -1.79 3.66 2.70
N MET A 9 -0.85 4.23 3.45
CA MET A 9 -0.80 5.67 3.70
C MET A 9 0.27 6.37 2.86
N MET A 10 -0.14 7.42 2.17
CA MET A 10 0.73 8.33 1.41
C MET A 10 0.52 9.76 1.89
N ARG A 11 1.61 10.52 2.01
CA ARG A 11 1.54 11.95 2.35
C ARG A 11 1.44 12.78 1.09
N VAL A 12 0.58 13.80 1.12
CA VAL A 12 0.34 14.72 -0.01
C VAL A 12 0.61 16.16 0.40
N GLU A 13 1.07 16.97 -0.54
CA GLU A 13 1.38 18.39 -0.33
C GLU A 13 0.17 19.32 -0.54
N ASP A 14 -0.84 18.84 -1.28
CA ASP A 14 -2.11 19.53 -1.57
C ASP A 14 -3.25 18.49 -1.59
N ASP A 15 -4.08 18.48 -0.56
CA ASP A 15 -5.16 17.51 -0.42
C ASP A 15 -6.27 17.68 -1.44
N GLU A 16 -6.66 18.93 -1.76
CA GLU A 16 -7.65 19.21 -2.81
C GLU A 16 -7.16 18.67 -4.16
N ALA A 17 -5.91 18.96 -4.54
CA ALA A 17 -5.35 18.48 -5.80
C ALA A 17 -5.22 16.95 -5.86
N ALA A 18 -4.81 16.30 -4.76
CA ALA A 18 -4.71 14.85 -4.70
C ALA A 18 -6.10 14.21 -4.78
N ILE A 19 -7.06 14.64 -3.96
CA ILE A 19 -8.43 14.09 -3.95
C ILE A 19 -9.09 14.28 -5.31
N ASP A 20 -8.97 15.45 -5.93
CA ASP A 20 -9.52 15.72 -7.26
C ASP A 20 -8.89 14.76 -8.29
N TRP A 21 -7.57 14.53 -8.25
CA TRP A 21 -6.89 13.59 -9.16
C TRP A 21 -7.40 12.16 -9.01
N TYR A 22 -7.49 11.63 -7.79
CA TYR A 22 -8.00 10.27 -7.55
C TYR A 22 -9.49 10.14 -7.89
N THR A 23 -10.27 11.19 -7.67
CA THR A 23 -11.71 11.22 -7.99
C THR A 23 -11.93 11.26 -9.50
N ASP A 24 -11.24 12.16 -10.21
CA ASP A 24 -11.45 12.40 -11.64
C ASP A 24 -10.89 11.27 -12.51
N HIS A 25 -9.79 10.64 -12.09
CA HIS A 25 -9.09 9.65 -12.92
C HIS A 25 -9.30 8.20 -12.49
N LEU A 26 -9.54 7.94 -11.20
CA LEU A 26 -9.73 6.58 -10.68
C LEU A 26 -11.13 6.35 -10.09
N ASP A 27 -12.07 7.28 -10.30
CA ASP A 27 -13.43 7.22 -9.76
C ASP A 27 -13.48 6.97 -8.23
N TYR A 28 -12.46 7.43 -7.50
CA TYR A 28 -12.42 7.23 -6.05
C TYR A 28 -13.42 8.12 -5.33
N GLU A 29 -14.02 7.57 -4.27
CA GLU A 29 -14.83 8.31 -3.32
C GLU A 29 -14.10 8.44 -1.99
N VAL A 30 -14.28 9.58 -1.31
CA VAL A 30 -13.88 9.72 0.09
C VAL A 30 -14.81 8.87 0.96
N LYS A 31 -14.27 7.78 1.50
CA LYS A 31 -14.95 6.82 2.38
C LYS A 31 -14.87 7.24 3.85
N GLY A 32 -13.87 8.03 4.23
CA GLY A 32 -13.67 8.52 5.59
C GLY A 32 -12.76 9.73 5.63
N GLU A 33 -12.94 10.56 6.67
CA GLU A 33 -12.16 11.75 6.94
C GLU A 33 -11.89 11.84 8.44
N MET A 34 -10.64 12.09 8.81
CA MET A 34 -10.24 12.37 10.18
C MET A 34 -9.44 13.67 10.22
N GLU A 35 -10.05 14.73 10.74
CA GLU A 35 -9.40 16.02 10.97
C GLU A 35 -8.74 16.05 12.36
N ALA A 36 -7.43 16.30 12.40
CA ALA A 36 -6.66 16.58 13.60
C ALA A 36 -6.11 18.02 13.58
N GLU A 37 -5.49 18.47 14.67
CA GLU A 37 -4.99 19.86 14.76
C GLU A 37 -3.89 20.14 13.72
N THR A 38 -3.03 19.16 13.45
CA THR A 38 -1.82 19.36 12.61
C THR A 38 -1.86 18.63 11.28
N PHE A 39 -2.84 17.76 11.06
CA PHE A 39 -2.98 17.00 9.83
C PHE A 39 -4.45 16.60 9.61
N THR A 40 -4.78 16.24 8.37
CA THR A 40 -6.05 15.61 8.01
C THR A 40 -5.76 14.33 7.23
N ASN A 41 -6.48 13.26 7.58
CA ASN A 41 -6.44 11.99 6.86
C ASN A 41 -7.72 11.81 6.06
N TYR A 42 -7.58 11.38 4.80
CA TYR A 42 -8.68 11.02 3.91
C TYR A 42 -8.51 9.57 3.48
N PHE A 43 -9.58 8.78 3.58
CA PHE A 43 -9.60 7.39 3.13
C PHE A 43 -10.39 7.30 1.83
N LEU A 44 -9.76 6.83 0.75
CA LEU A 44 -10.32 6.79 -0.58
C LEU A 44 -10.36 5.38 -1.17
N GLY A 45 -11.34 5.14 -2.04
CA GLY A 45 -11.44 3.92 -2.84
C GLY A 45 -12.68 3.94 -3.74
N PRO A 46 -12.84 2.97 -4.66
CA PRO A 46 -13.97 2.95 -5.57
C PRO A 46 -15.32 2.76 -4.82
N GLU A 47 -16.43 3.16 -5.44
CA GLU A 47 -17.79 3.03 -4.88
C GLU A 47 -18.02 1.61 -4.32
N ASP A 48 -17.75 0.60 -5.16
CA ASP A 48 -18.01 -0.82 -4.91
C ASP A 48 -16.78 -1.60 -4.37
N VAL A 49 -15.90 -0.96 -3.61
CA VAL A 49 -14.76 -1.66 -2.97
C VAL A 49 -15.24 -2.83 -2.10
N HIS A 50 -14.55 -3.97 -2.17
CA HIS A 50 -14.87 -5.17 -1.38
C HIS A 50 -14.65 -4.92 0.13
N ASP A 51 -15.39 -5.61 1.01
CA ASP A 51 -15.29 -5.45 2.49
C ASP A 51 -13.89 -5.78 3.08
N GLU A 52 -13.12 -6.59 2.34
CA GLU A 52 -11.72 -6.96 2.60
C GLU A 52 -10.72 -6.26 1.66
N GLY A 53 -11.21 -5.38 0.77
CA GLY A 53 -10.36 -4.54 -0.07
C GLY A 53 -9.75 -3.40 0.75
N ALA A 54 -8.52 -3.01 0.41
CA ALA A 54 -7.84 -1.93 1.09
C ALA A 54 -8.24 -0.56 0.52
N LEU A 55 -8.13 0.47 1.36
CA LEU A 55 -8.30 1.87 0.98
C LEU A 55 -6.94 2.56 0.81
N LEU A 56 -6.94 3.68 0.08
CA LEU A 56 -5.83 4.62 0.09
C LEU A 56 -6.05 5.63 1.23
N GLU A 57 -5.10 5.76 2.15
CA GLU A 57 -5.07 6.86 3.10
C GLU A 57 -4.16 7.97 2.57
N LEU A 58 -4.72 9.17 2.40
CA LEU A 58 -3.94 10.38 2.13
C LEU A 58 -3.81 11.19 3.41
N THR A 59 -2.58 11.52 3.79
CA THR A 59 -2.31 12.40 4.93
C THR A 59 -1.78 13.74 4.46
N TYR A 60 -2.54 14.80 4.76
CA TYR A 60 -2.13 16.18 4.52
C TYR A 60 -1.70 16.85 5.82
N ASN A 61 -0.44 17.30 5.90
CA ASN A 61 0.08 18.05 7.04
C ASN A 61 -0.15 19.55 6.84
N HIS A 62 -0.74 20.22 7.84
CA HIS A 62 -1.19 21.62 7.75
C HIS A 62 -0.07 22.67 7.77
N ASP A 63 1.19 22.25 7.68
CA ASP A 63 2.37 23.12 7.78
C ASP A 63 3.08 23.37 6.44
N GLY A 64 2.54 22.83 5.34
CA GLY A 64 3.05 23.08 3.97
C GLY A 64 4.46 22.54 3.75
N ARG A 65 4.81 21.44 4.43
CA ARG A 65 6.05 20.70 4.18
C ARG A 65 5.98 19.94 2.86
N SER A 66 7.15 19.67 2.29
CA SER A 66 7.33 18.79 1.14
C SER A 66 7.93 17.46 1.57
N TYR A 67 7.76 16.43 0.74
CA TYR A 67 8.23 15.07 1.06
C TYR A 67 9.33 14.57 0.11
N GLU A 68 10.19 13.71 0.63
CA GLU A 68 11.18 12.94 -0.11
C GLU A 68 10.60 11.54 -0.38
N MET A 69 10.49 11.16 -1.66
CA MET A 69 9.88 9.87 -2.04
C MET A 69 10.68 8.66 -1.53
N GLY A 70 12.01 8.77 -1.51
CA GLY A 70 12.89 7.62 -1.30
C GLY A 70 12.81 6.60 -2.44
N ASP A 71 13.34 5.40 -2.20
CA ASP A 71 13.23 4.25 -3.08
C ASP A 71 12.99 2.92 -2.32
N ALA A 72 12.62 2.96 -1.04
CA ALA A 72 12.22 1.75 -0.30
C ALA A 72 10.79 1.32 -0.63
N TRP A 73 9.84 2.25 -0.66
CA TRP A 73 8.50 2.00 -1.18
C TRP A 73 8.47 2.11 -2.71
N GLY A 74 7.67 1.25 -3.35
CA GLY A 74 7.52 1.19 -4.80
C GLY A 74 6.32 1.98 -5.28
N HIS A 75 5.13 1.44 -5.02
CA HIS A 75 3.88 1.88 -5.61
C HIS A 75 2.67 1.24 -4.90
N ILE A 76 1.49 1.79 -5.15
CA ILE A 76 0.24 1.02 -5.10
C ILE A 76 -0.07 0.52 -6.50
N ALA A 77 -0.78 -0.60 -6.60
CA ALA A 77 -1.33 -1.09 -7.86
C ALA A 77 -2.85 -1.10 -7.81
N VAL A 78 -3.50 -0.67 -8.87
CA VAL A 78 -4.95 -0.62 -9.02
C VAL A 78 -5.42 -1.53 -10.15
N ARG A 79 -6.56 -2.21 -9.93
CA ARG A 79 -7.09 -3.22 -10.84
C ARG A 79 -7.84 -2.61 -12.01
N VAL A 80 -7.65 -3.18 -13.19
CA VAL A 80 -8.49 -2.92 -14.36
C VAL A 80 -8.73 -4.19 -15.14
N GLU A 81 -9.78 -4.21 -15.96
CA GLU A 81 -10.10 -5.36 -16.81
C GLU A 81 -9.25 -5.40 -18.09
N ASP A 82 -8.81 -4.24 -18.58
CA ASP A 82 -7.94 -4.08 -19.76
C ASP A 82 -6.97 -2.90 -19.53
N VAL A 83 -5.68 -3.17 -19.46
CA VAL A 83 -4.66 -2.14 -19.13
C VAL A 83 -4.42 -1.18 -20.28
N GLU A 84 -4.55 -1.64 -21.52
CA GLU A 84 -4.33 -0.80 -22.70
C GLU A 84 -5.47 0.23 -22.83
N GLU A 85 -6.72 -0.20 -22.62
CA GLU A 85 -7.88 0.69 -22.61
C GLU A 85 -7.81 1.69 -21.44
N ALA A 86 -7.53 1.20 -20.23
CA ALA A 86 -7.45 2.05 -19.04
C ALA A 86 -6.31 3.09 -19.13
N TYR A 87 -5.13 2.69 -19.62
CA TYR A 87 -4.02 3.62 -19.79
C TYR A 87 -4.35 4.70 -20.83
N ALA A 88 -4.95 4.31 -21.95
CA ALA A 88 -5.37 5.26 -22.99
C ALA A 88 -6.41 6.27 -22.49
N GLU A 89 -7.36 5.83 -21.66
CA GLU A 89 -8.35 6.72 -21.01
C GLU A 89 -7.67 7.78 -20.15
N LEU A 90 -6.72 7.38 -19.28
CA LEU A 90 -5.96 8.31 -18.45
C LEU A 90 -5.17 9.33 -19.28
N MET A 91 -4.59 8.91 -20.41
CA MET A 91 -3.89 9.83 -21.33
C MET A 91 -4.85 10.83 -21.99
N ASP A 92 -6.05 10.38 -22.38
CA ASP A 92 -7.08 11.25 -22.96
C ASP A 92 -7.63 12.27 -21.94
N GLU A 93 -7.61 11.92 -20.65
CA GLU A 93 -7.96 12.78 -19.52
C GLU A 93 -6.83 13.74 -19.10
N GLY A 94 -5.63 13.54 -19.64
CA GLY A 94 -4.48 14.45 -19.43
C GLY A 94 -3.54 14.05 -18.31
N VAL A 95 -3.61 12.81 -17.81
CA VAL A 95 -2.59 12.23 -16.92
C VAL A 95 -1.27 12.11 -17.70
N GLU A 96 -0.15 12.35 -17.01
CA GLU A 96 1.18 12.32 -17.65
C GLU A 96 1.58 10.90 -18.06
N ASP A 97 2.04 10.74 -19.30
CA ASP A 97 2.63 9.50 -19.81
C ASP A 97 3.92 9.16 -19.06
N TYR A 98 4.00 7.96 -18.49
CA TYR A 98 5.13 7.57 -17.65
C TYR A 98 5.72 6.19 -18.01
N ARG A 99 5.01 5.09 -17.78
CA ARG A 99 5.45 3.74 -18.19
C ARG A 99 4.29 3.00 -18.88
N PRO A 100 4.20 3.06 -20.22
CA PRO A 100 3.06 2.50 -20.94
C PRO A 100 3.07 0.97 -20.98
N PRO A 101 1.91 0.33 -21.22
CA PRO A 101 1.78 -1.14 -21.28
C PRO A 101 2.53 -1.78 -22.46
N GLU A 102 2.83 -1.00 -23.50
CA GLU A 102 3.59 -1.46 -24.67
C GLU A 102 5.03 -1.85 -24.32
N GLU A 103 5.58 -1.22 -23.28
CA GLU A 103 6.90 -1.53 -22.72
C GLU A 103 6.82 -2.58 -21.59
N ASN A 104 5.62 -2.84 -21.08
CA ASN A 104 5.34 -3.60 -19.86
C ASN A 104 4.11 -4.53 -20.05
N PRO A 105 4.20 -5.66 -20.77
CA PRO A 105 3.01 -6.43 -21.11
C PRO A 105 2.21 -6.89 -19.88
N GLY A 106 0.97 -6.39 -19.75
CA GLY A 106 0.02 -6.72 -18.69
C GLY A 106 -0.04 -5.73 -17.51
N TYR A 107 0.76 -4.66 -17.54
CA TYR A 107 0.71 -3.59 -16.54
C TYR A 107 1.22 -2.26 -17.10
N ALA A 108 0.87 -1.14 -16.45
CA ALA A 108 1.37 0.18 -16.80
C ALA A 108 1.57 1.02 -15.53
N PHE A 109 2.20 2.18 -15.64
CA PHE A 109 2.27 3.12 -14.52
C PHE A 109 1.97 4.54 -14.93
N VAL A 110 1.28 5.23 -14.04
CA VAL A 110 1.14 6.68 -14.01
C VAL A 110 1.66 7.22 -12.68
N LYS A 111 1.65 8.54 -12.52
CA LYS A 111 1.96 9.20 -11.24
C LYS A 111 0.82 10.08 -10.81
N ASP A 112 0.61 10.14 -9.50
CA ASP A 112 -0.27 11.13 -8.89
C ASP A 112 0.40 12.52 -8.86
N PRO A 113 -0.30 13.58 -8.41
CA PRO A 113 0.24 14.95 -8.43
C PRO A 113 1.53 15.16 -7.63
N ASP A 114 1.74 14.38 -6.55
CA ASP A 114 2.93 14.42 -5.69
C ASP A 114 4.06 13.51 -6.21
N GLY A 115 3.77 12.67 -7.22
CA GLY A 115 4.73 11.83 -7.91
C GLY A 115 4.78 10.38 -7.42
N HIS A 116 3.84 9.96 -6.56
CA HIS A 116 3.68 8.56 -6.16
C HIS A 116 3.37 7.71 -7.39
N GLU A 117 4.00 6.54 -7.50
CA GLU A 117 3.75 5.65 -8.61
C GLU A 117 2.49 4.83 -8.38
N ILE A 118 1.63 4.80 -9.40
CA ILE A 118 0.39 4.05 -9.43
C ILE A 118 0.49 3.03 -10.57
N GLU A 119 0.64 1.75 -10.22
CA GLU A 119 0.58 0.66 -11.21
C GLU A 119 -0.87 0.42 -11.61
N ILE A 120 -1.10 0.21 -12.89
CA ILE A 120 -2.39 -0.23 -13.43
C ILE A 120 -2.18 -1.66 -13.88
N VAL A 121 -2.92 -2.60 -13.30
CA VAL A 121 -2.68 -4.03 -13.51
C VAL A 121 -3.95 -4.76 -13.90
N GLU A 122 -3.84 -5.63 -14.92
CA GLU A 122 -4.98 -6.41 -15.38
C GLU A 122 -5.39 -7.47 -14.35
N ARG A 123 -6.68 -7.48 -13.99
CA ARG A 123 -7.31 -8.50 -13.15
C ARG A 123 -8.69 -8.85 -13.70
N ASP A 124 -9.10 -10.09 -13.47
CA ASP A 124 -10.43 -10.60 -13.81
C ASP A 124 -11.42 -10.58 -12.63
N HIS A 125 -11.04 -9.93 -11.54
CA HIS A 125 -11.79 -9.82 -10.28
C HIS A 125 -11.50 -8.48 -9.58
N GLY A 126 -12.32 -8.16 -8.57
CA GLY A 126 -12.28 -6.87 -7.89
C GLY A 126 -12.96 -5.76 -8.67
N ALA A 127 -13.34 -4.70 -7.95
CA ALA A 127 -13.85 -3.49 -8.60
C ALA A 127 -12.73 -2.82 -9.40
N ARG A 128 -13.08 -2.22 -10.54
CA ARG A 128 -12.17 -1.33 -11.28
C ARG A 128 -11.60 -0.29 -10.33
N TRP A 129 -10.31 -0.02 -10.46
CA TRP A 129 -9.50 0.87 -9.63
C TRP A 129 -9.27 0.44 -8.18
N SER A 130 -9.87 -0.66 -7.70
CA SER A 130 -9.55 -1.17 -6.36
C SER A 130 -8.07 -1.55 -6.23
N ILE A 131 -7.49 -1.39 -5.03
CA ILE A 131 -6.07 -1.66 -4.80
C ILE A 131 -5.79 -3.17 -4.82
N ASP A 132 -4.88 -3.60 -5.69
CA ASP A 132 -4.39 -4.97 -5.84
C ASP A 132 -3.27 -5.30 -4.87
N HIS A 133 -2.27 -4.43 -4.82
CA HIS A 133 -1.12 -4.59 -3.95
C HIS A 133 -0.48 -3.25 -3.62
N THR A 134 0.30 -3.25 -2.55
CA THR A 134 1.31 -2.22 -2.29
C THR A 134 2.67 -2.88 -2.32
N MET A 135 3.67 -2.20 -2.87
CA MET A 135 5.01 -2.75 -3.08
C MET A 135 6.04 -2.08 -2.17
N VAL A 136 6.81 -2.90 -1.46
CA VAL A 136 8.02 -2.48 -0.76
C VAL A 136 9.22 -3.26 -1.26
N ARG A 137 10.39 -2.61 -1.29
CA ARG A 137 11.65 -3.23 -1.65
C ARG A 137 12.34 -3.74 -0.39
N VAL A 138 12.89 -4.95 -0.47
CA VAL A 138 13.52 -5.62 0.67
C VAL A 138 14.98 -5.96 0.36
N GLU A 139 15.85 -5.93 1.37
CA GLU A 139 17.28 -6.22 1.21
C GLU A 139 17.59 -7.73 1.35
N ASP A 140 16.78 -8.48 2.09
CA ASP A 140 16.86 -9.94 2.21
C ASP A 140 15.46 -10.58 2.09
N ALA A 141 15.21 -11.21 0.94
CA ALA A 141 13.93 -11.87 0.69
C ALA A 141 13.61 -12.99 1.69
N THR A 142 14.61 -13.70 2.22
CA THR A 142 14.36 -14.78 3.19
C THR A 142 13.91 -14.23 4.53
N GLU A 143 14.55 -13.14 4.98
CA GLU A 143 14.20 -12.46 6.20
C GLU A 143 12.82 -11.81 6.10
N ALA A 144 12.55 -11.06 5.03
CA ALA A 144 11.26 -10.41 4.82
C ALA A 144 10.10 -11.42 4.69
N LEU A 145 10.26 -12.47 3.88
CA LEU A 145 9.25 -13.55 3.78
C LEU A 145 9.02 -14.22 5.15
N GLY A 146 10.09 -14.44 5.91
CA GLY A 146 10.03 -15.03 7.25
C GLY A 146 9.27 -14.15 8.24
N TYR A 147 9.48 -12.83 8.19
CA TYR A 147 8.73 -11.86 8.97
C TYR A 147 7.24 -11.93 8.65
N TRP A 148 6.84 -11.64 7.41
CA TRP A 148 5.42 -11.61 7.02
C TRP A 148 4.70 -12.95 7.27
N THR A 149 5.39 -14.08 7.06
CA THR A 149 4.82 -15.41 7.34
C THR A 149 4.64 -15.68 8.82
N ARG A 150 5.61 -15.35 9.67
CA ARG A 150 5.53 -15.69 11.11
C ARG A 150 4.70 -14.69 11.87
N THR A 151 4.87 -13.40 11.56
CA THR A 151 4.31 -12.27 12.28
C THR A 151 2.84 -12.06 11.93
N PHE A 152 2.53 -11.93 10.64
CA PHE A 152 1.18 -11.68 10.15
C PHE A 152 0.46 -12.94 9.66
N GLU A 153 1.11 -14.11 9.73
CA GLU A 153 0.55 -15.40 9.27
C GLU A 153 0.20 -15.40 7.78
N TYR A 154 0.87 -14.56 6.99
CA TYR A 154 0.62 -14.46 5.56
C TYR A 154 1.12 -15.70 4.82
N GLN A 155 0.44 -16.00 3.71
CA GLN A 155 0.79 -17.08 2.80
C GLN A 155 1.17 -16.52 1.43
N PRO A 156 2.03 -17.24 0.68
CA PRO A 156 2.30 -16.91 -0.72
C PRO A 156 1.02 -16.89 -1.55
N ALA A 157 0.75 -15.75 -2.19
CA ALA A 157 -0.37 -15.53 -3.09
C ALA A 157 0.08 -15.49 -4.56
N GLY A 158 1.32 -15.10 -4.81
CA GLY A 158 1.89 -14.98 -6.15
C GLY A 158 3.40 -14.84 -6.11
N ARG A 159 4.03 -15.10 -7.24
CA ARG A 159 5.46 -14.87 -7.43
C ARG A 159 5.74 -14.54 -8.88
N TRP A 160 6.57 -13.54 -9.09
CA TRP A 160 7.12 -13.20 -10.39
C TRP A 160 8.64 -13.12 -10.30
N GLU A 161 9.31 -13.46 -11.39
CA GLU A 161 10.77 -13.61 -11.43
C GLU A 161 11.29 -13.05 -12.76
N ALA A 162 12.26 -12.14 -12.68
CA ALA A 162 13.08 -11.69 -13.79
C ALA A 162 14.56 -12.03 -13.57
N ASP A 163 15.39 -11.69 -14.56
CA ASP A 163 16.82 -11.92 -14.52
C ASP A 163 17.54 -11.12 -13.41
N SER A 164 16.97 -10.00 -12.94
CA SER A 164 17.60 -9.09 -11.97
C SER A 164 16.84 -8.90 -10.66
N PHE A 165 15.60 -9.39 -10.55
CA PHE A 165 14.78 -9.26 -9.35
C PHE A 165 13.66 -10.31 -9.28
N ALA A 166 13.07 -10.48 -8.11
CA ALA A 166 11.83 -11.23 -7.92
C ALA A 166 10.85 -10.46 -7.05
N ASN A 167 9.57 -10.71 -7.32
CA ASN A 167 8.44 -10.18 -6.57
C ASN A 167 7.72 -11.32 -5.86
N TYR A 168 7.38 -11.12 -4.59
CA TYR A 168 6.65 -12.07 -3.77
C TYR A 168 5.38 -11.40 -3.25
N PHE A 169 4.22 -11.97 -3.58
CA PHE A 169 2.93 -11.44 -3.14
C PHE A 169 2.42 -12.26 -1.98
N LEU A 170 2.04 -11.61 -0.88
CA LEU A 170 1.61 -12.23 0.36
C LEU A 170 0.28 -11.66 0.82
N LYS A 171 -0.61 -12.51 1.37
CA LYS A 171 -1.82 -12.09 2.08
C LYS A 171 -2.26 -13.13 3.11
N PRO A 172 -3.19 -12.83 4.03
CA PRO A 172 -3.70 -13.81 4.99
C PRO A 172 -4.28 -15.06 4.32
N GLU A 173 -4.17 -16.21 4.99
CA GLU A 173 -4.85 -17.43 4.55
C GLU A 173 -6.37 -17.23 4.54
N GLY A 174 -7.01 -17.55 3.42
CA GLY A 174 -8.47 -17.47 3.28
C GLY A 174 -9.02 -16.07 3.04
N ALA A 175 -8.16 -15.05 2.91
CA ALA A 175 -8.57 -13.71 2.48
C ALA A 175 -9.21 -13.75 1.08
N ALA A 176 -10.15 -12.84 0.83
CA ALA A 176 -10.82 -12.68 -0.46
C ALA A 176 -9.82 -12.50 -1.62
N GLU A 177 -10.24 -12.75 -2.87
CA GLU A 177 -9.39 -12.49 -4.05
C GLU A 177 -9.04 -11.01 -4.15
N GLU A 178 -10.00 -10.15 -3.80
CA GLU A 178 -9.94 -8.69 -3.78
C GLU A 178 -9.08 -8.10 -2.66
N ALA A 179 -8.71 -8.89 -1.64
CA ALA A 179 -7.87 -8.41 -0.56
C ALA A 179 -6.49 -7.98 -1.08
N MET A 180 -6.06 -6.79 -0.70
CA MET A 180 -4.75 -6.24 -1.09
C MET A 180 -3.63 -7.19 -0.66
N THR A 181 -2.68 -7.45 -1.55
CA THR A 181 -1.47 -8.21 -1.22
C THR A 181 -0.33 -7.28 -0.84
N MET A 182 0.55 -7.75 0.03
CA MET A 182 1.86 -7.16 0.24
C MET A 182 2.81 -7.70 -0.84
N GLU A 183 3.33 -6.84 -1.70
CA GLU A 183 4.38 -7.20 -2.66
C GLU A 183 5.75 -6.86 -2.09
N LEU A 184 6.61 -7.88 -1.99
CA LEU A 184 8.02 -7.73 -1.63
C LEU A 184 8.87 -7.86 -2.90
N THR A 185 9.55 -6.78 -3.28
CA THR A 185 10.49 -6.78 -4.41
C THR A 185 11.92 -6.91 -3.92
N TYR A 186 12.60 -7.98 -4.33
CA TYR A 186 14.00 -8.24 -4.01
C TYR A 186 14.88 -8.13 -5.25
N ASN A 187 15.80 -7.16 -5.27
CA ASN A 187 16.79 -6.98 -6.33
C ASN A 187 18.06 -7.80 -6.04
N TYR A 188 18.59 -8.50 -7.05
CA TYR A 188 19.69 -9.47 -6.88
C TYR A 188 21.09 -8.86 -6.75
N ASP A 189 21.18 -7.55 -6.75
CA ASP A 189 22.46 -6.83 -6.70
C ASP A 189 22.86 -6.39 -5.29
N GLY A 190 22.06 -6.72 -4.27
CA GLY A 190 22.37 -6.43 -2.87
C GLY A 190 22.41 -4.94 -2.55
N ARG A 191 21.60 -4.15 -3.28
CA ARG A 191 21.39 -2.73 -2.98
C ARG A 191 20.58 -2.54 -1.69
N SER A 192 20.77 -1.38 -1.07
CA SER A 192 19.96 -0.86 0.02
C SER A 192 19.07 0.27 -0.48
N TYR A 193 18.04 0.61 0.29
CA TYR A 193 17.04 1.61 -0.09
C TYR A 193 16.95 2.77 0.92
N GLU A 194 16.57 3.94 0.42
CA GLU A 194 16.25 5.12 1.22
C GLU A 194 14.74 5.17 1.45
N MET A 195 14.30 5.21 2.72
CA MET A 195 12.86 5.19 3.04
C MET A 195 12.09 6.41 2.53
N GLY A 196 12.73 7.58 2.54
CA GLY A 196 12.02 8.84 2.34
C GLY A 196 11.04 9.13 3.48
N ASP A 197 10.14 10.08 3.24
CA ASP A 197 9.03 10.44 4.14
C ASP A 197 7.71 10.72 3.41
N ALA A 198 7.62 10.43 2.10
CA ALA A 198 6.35 10.50 1.36
C ALA A 198 5.41 9.33 1.69
N TRP A 199 5.93 8.10 1.66
CA TRP A 199 5.19 6.94 2.15
C TRP A 199 5.14 6.93 3.68
N GLY A 200 3.96 6.60 4.23
CA GLY A 200 3.75 6.53 5.67
C GLY A 200 3.94 5.12 6.20
N HIS A 201 2.99 4.25 5.86
CA HIS A 201 2.90 2.89 6.38
C HIS A 201 1.90 2.07 5.56
N VAL A 202 1.83 0.78 5.88
CA VAL A 202 0.71 -0.08 5.51
C VAL A 202 0.00 -0.53 6.80
N ALA A 203 -1.33 -0.59 6.79
CA ALA A 203 -2.09 -1.00 7.95
C ALA A 203 -2.68 -2.40 7.79
N ALA A 204 -2.66 -3.18 8.86
CA ALA A 204 -3.32 -4.47 8.96
C ALA A 204 -4.47 -4.40 9.99
N ARG A 205 -5.67 -4.79 9.56
CA ARG A 205 -6.84 -4.86 10.42
C ARG A 205 -6.75 -6.07 11.35
N VAL A 206 -7.01 -5.87 12.63
CA VAL A 206 -7.03 -6.90 13.67
C VAL A 206 -8.35 -6.94 14.43
N ASP A 207 -8.70 -8.11 14.96
CA ASP A 207 -9.94 -8.32 15.74
C ASP A 207 -9.86 -7.69 17.14
N ASP A 208 -8.68 -7.77 17.76
CA ASP A 208 -8.38 -7.28 19.10
C ASP A 208 -6.92 -6.79 19.11
N LEU A 209 -6.73 -5.51 19.46
CA LEU A 209 -5.44 -4.84 19.33
C LEU A 209 -4.41 -5.35 20.34
N ASP A 210 -4.82 -5.57 21.59
CA ASP A 210 -3.92 -6.01 22.66
C ASP A 210 -3.46 -7.46 22.41
N ASP A 211 -4.40 -8.36 22.07
CA ASP A 211 -4.06 -9.76 21.75
C ASP A 211 -3.17 -9.85 20.49
N ALA A 212 -3.43 -9.03 19.47
CA ALA A 212 -2.60 -8.98 18.27
C ALA A 212 -1.20 -8.46 18.57
N TRP A 213 -1.08 -7.39 19.37
CA TRP A 213 0.20 -6.83 19.77
C TRP A 213 1.04 -7.83 20.58
N ASP A 214 0.44 -8.47 21.58
CA ASP A 214 1.12 -9.50 22.38
C ASP A 214 1.62 -10.65 21.48
N ALA A 215 0.81 -11.10 20.53
CA ALA A 215 1.20 -12.13 19.57
C ALA A 215 2.38 -11.68 18.68
N MET A 216 2.39 -10.42 18.24
CA MET A 216 3.47 -9.85 17.42
C MET A 216 4.81 -9.85 18.18
N LEU A 217 4.79 -9.48 19.46
CA LEU A 217 5.97 -9.50 20.32
C LEU A 217 6.46 -10.93 20.60
N GLU A 218 5.55 -11.89 20.80
CA GLU A 218 5.92 -13.32 20.89
C GLU A 218 6.57 -13.86 19.61
N ARG A 219 6.32 -13.21 18.47
CA ARG A 219 6.85 -13.55 17.14
C ARG A 219 8.10 -12.74 16.77
N ASP A 220 8.71 -12.09 17.76
CA ASP A 220 9.93 -11.27 17.63
C ASP A 220 9.77 -10.04 16.72
N SER A 221 8.57 -9.45 16.65
CA SER A 221 8.35 -8.18 15.95
C SER A 221 8.93 -7.00 16.75
N GLU A 222 9.20 -5.88 16.07
CA GLU A 222 9.77 -4.70 16.71
C GLU A 222 8.76 -4.02 17.67
N ASP A 223 9.16 -3.82 18.92
CA ASP A 223 8.45 -3.00 19.91
C ASP A 223 8.70 -1.51 19.61
N TYR A 224 7.86 -0.92 18.77
CA TYR A 224 8.02 0.45 18.27
C TYR A 224 7.02 1.45 18.89
N ARG A 225 5.73 1.37 18.53
CA ARG A 225 4.67 2.18 19.14
C ARG A 225 3.55 1.26 19.62
N ASP A 226 3.64 0.84 20.87
CA ASP A 226 2.67 -0.05 21.50
C ASP A 226 1.27 0.59 21.63
N PRO A 227 0.22 -0.22 21.89
CA PRO A 227 -1.14 0.28 22.09
C PRO A 227 -1.26 1.36 23.18
N GLU A 228 -0.58 1.22 24.31
CA GLU A 228 -0.64 2.20 25.41
C GLU A 228 -0.11 3.58 24.96
N SER A 229 0.98 3.60 24.19
CA SER A 229 1.58 4.81 23.62
C SER A 229 0.71 5.49 22.57
N CYS A 230 -0.26 4.76 22.01
CA CYS A 230 -1.18 5.20 20.96
C CYS A 230 -2.64 5.33 21.45
N ASP A 231 -2.82 5.53 22.76
CA ASP A 231 -4.14 5.66 23.42
C ASP A 231 -5.10 4.48 23.12
N TYR A 232 -4.55 3.30 22.85
CA TYR A 232 -5.24 2.05 22.51
C TYR A 232 -6.12 2.13 21.25
N ASN A 233 -5.84 3.05 20.33
CA ASN A 233 -6.58 3.15 19.07
C ASN A 233 -5.93 2.32 17.94
N TYR A 234 -4.61 2.21 17.98
CA TYR A 234 -3.78 1.51 17.00
C TYR A 234 -2.42 1.17 17.62
N ALA A 235 -1.56 0.47 16.89
CA ALA A 235 -0.16 0.24 17.26
C ALA A 235 0.73 0.20 16.00
N PHE A 236 2.03 0.40 16.14
CA PHE A 236 2.98 0.25 15.04
C PHE A 236 4.12 -0.70 15.40
N THR A 237 4.44 -1.57 14.45
CA THR A 237 5.70 -2.34 14.37
C THR A 237 6.45 -1.92 13.11
N LYS A 238 7.63 -2.49 12.88
CA LYS A 238 8.37 -2.37 11.62
C LYS A 238 8.76 -3.74 11.10
N ASP A 239 8.81 -3.85 9.77
CA ASP A 239 9.43 -5.00 9.11
C ASP A 239 10.98 -4.94 9.21
N PRO A 240 11.70 -5.98 8.79
CA PRO A 240 13.17 -6.04 8.91
C PRO A 240 13.92 -4.91 8.20
N ASP A 241 13.33 -4.32 7.16
CA ASP A 241 13.88 -3.22 6.38
C ASP A 241 13.41 -1.84 6.90
N GLY A 242 12.60 -1.82 7.96
CA GLY A 242 12.14 -0.62 8.65
C GLY A 242 10.82 -0.04 8.13
N HIS A 243 10.13 -0.72 7.22
CA HIS A 243 8.80 -0.31 6.75
C HIS A 243 7.81 -0.38 7.89
N GLU A 244 7.09 0.71 8.15
CA GLU A 244 6.12 0.77 9.23
C GLU A 244 4.85 -0.02 8.87
N VAL A 245 4.41 -0.84 9.83
CA VAL A 245 3.16 -1.59 9.74
C VAL A 245 2.28 -1.20 10.92
N GLU A 246 1.13 -0.62 10.61
CA GLU A 246 0.11 -0.24 11.60
C GLU A 246 -0.83 -1.43 11.88
N LEU A 247 -1.24 -1.58 13.13
CA LEU A 247 -2.32 -2.47 13.56
C LEU A 247 -3.52 -1.62 13.95
N VAL A 248 -4.66 -1.85 13.30
CA VAL A 248 -5.90 -1.10 13.53
C VAL A 248 -7.08 -2.02 13.77
N THR A 249 -8.03 -1.58 14.60
CA THR A 249 -9.31 -2.28 14.77
C THR A 249 -10.35 -1.71 13.81
N LYS A 250 -11.33 -2.54 13.42
CA LYS A 250 -12.42 -2.14 12.52
C LYS A 250 -13.43 -1.22 13.19
#